data_AF-A0A9D1C638-F1
#
_entry.id   AF-A0A9D1C638-F1
#
_cell.length_a   1.000
_cell.length_b   1.000
_cell.length_c   1.000
_cell.angle_alpha   90.00
_cell.angle_beta   90.00
_cell.angle_gamma   90.00
#
_symmetry.space_group_name_H-M   'P 1'
#
loop_
_entity.id
_entity.type
_entity.pdbx_description
1 polymer ?
#
loop_
_entity_poly.entity_id
_entity_poly.type
_entity_poly.pdbx_seq_one_letter_code
_entity_poly.pdbx_strand_id
1 'polypeptide(L)'
;MKLKMRLLAILLVGLFSIQPTFASEDTVQFTLEIVAQDQITLTSVTQAAKGLNAIEAINQVIIMGIKDTDWGPMIVSLGGVEAVGNTYWALFVNGEMSMVGAQDVILDTDTIIRLILTAF
;
A
#
# COMPACT_ATOMS: atom_id res chain seq x y z
N MET A 1 54.77 30.03 -30.03
CA MET A 1 55.32 28.68 -30.31
C MET A 1 56.45 28.45 -29.32
N LYS A 2 56.47 27.51 -28.38
CA LYS A 2 56.05 26.10 -28.39
C LYS A 2 55.52 25.68 -27.01
N LEU A 3 54.39 24.98 -27.00
CA LEU A 3 53.75 24.35 -25.85
C LEU A 3 54.62 23.21 -25.30
N LYS A 4 54.98 23.22 -24.01
CA LYS A 4 55.59 22.06 -23.33
C LYS A 4 54.56 21.47 -22.36
N MET A 5 53.81 20.52 -22.90
CA MET A 5 52.87 19.65 -22.21
C MET A 5 53.62 18.65 -21.33
N ARG A 6 53.51 18.73 -20.00
CA ARG A 6 53.78 17.60 -19.08
C ARG A 6 52.90 17.69 -17.81
N LEU A 7 52.20 16.58 -17.58
CA LEU A 7 51.55 16.13 -16.35
C LEU A 7 50.26 16.85 -15.91
N LEU A 8 49.16 16.42 -16.53
CA LEU A 8 47.84 16.38 -15.93
C LEU A 8 47.88 15.42 -14.73
N ALA A 9 48.15 15.91 -13.53
CA ALA A 9 47.95 15.13 -12.31
C ALA A 9 46.46 15.19 -11.94
N ILE A 10 45.74 14.16 -12.37
CA ILE A 10 44.35 13.87 -12.01
C ILE A 10 44.31 13.67 -10.49
N LEU A 11 43.97 14.72 -9.73
CA LEU A 11 43.51 14.56 -8.35
C LEU A 11 41.99 14.36 -8.37
N LEU A 12 41.56 13.23 -8.93
CA LEU A 12 40.20 12.71 -8.72
C LEU A 12 40.30 11.72 -7.56
N VAL A 13 40.60 12.24 -6.36
CA VAL A 13 40.51 11.45 -5.13
C VAL A 13 39.03 11.11 -4.96
N GLY A 14 38.74 9.81 -5.09
CA GLY A 14 37.40 9.27 -5.09
C GLY A 14 36.63 9.68 -3.85
N LEU A 15 35.66 10.57 -4.04
CA LEU A 15 34.37 10.43 -3.37
C LEU A 15 33.70 9.22 -4.02
N PHE A 16 34.15 8.02 -3.64
CA PHE A 16 33.36 6.82 -3.80
C PHE A 16 32.11 7.10 -2.98
N SER A 17 31.05 7.50 -3.69
CA SER A 17 29.75 7.80 -3.12
C SER A 17 29.37 6.58 -2.30
N ILE A 18 29.33 6.72 -0.98
CA ILE A 18 28.65 5.76 -0.13
C ILE A 18 27.19 5.89 -0.55
N GLN A 19 26.78 5.15 -1.57
CA GLN A 19 25.37 4.96 -1.84
C GLN A 19 24.88 4.15 -0.64
N PRO A 20 23.91 4.64 0.14
CA PRO A 20 23.26 3.77 1.11
C PRO A 20 22.70 2.59 0.33
N THR A 21 23.21 1.39 0.62
CA THR A 21 22.60 0.15 0.15
C THR A 21 21.28 0.06 0.92
N PHE A 22 20.21 0.59 0.34
CA PHE A 22 18.88 0.31 0.84
C PHE A 22 18.70 -1.20 0.77
N ALA A 23 18.41 -1.82 1.92
CA ALA A 23 17.96 -3.20 1.91
C ALA A 23 16.79 -3.27 0.94
N SER A 24 16.83 -4.23 0.01
CA SER A 24 15.66 -4.58 -0.78
C SER A 24 14.60 -5.02 0.22
N GLU A 25 13.62 -4.17 0.51
CA GLU A 25 12.45 -4.64 1.26
C GLU A 25 11.73 -5.65 0.38
N ASP A 26 11.53 -6.86 0.90
CA ASP A 26 10.72 -7.87 0.23
C ASP A 26 9.32 -7.28 0.06
N THR A 27 8.85 -7.24 -1.17
CA THR A 27 7.54 -6.68 -1.53
C THR A 27 6.65 -7.74 -2.14
N VAL A 28 5.35 -7.54 -2.02
CA VAL A 28 4.29 -8.34 -2.66
C VAL A 28 3.37 -7.42 -3.43
N GLN A 29 2.73 -7.96 -4.46
CA GLN A 29 1.71 -7.21 -5.19
C GLN A 29 0.46 -7.07 -4.33
N PHE A 30 0.02 -5.83 -4.15
CA PHE A 30 -1.23 -5.50 -3.50
C PHE A 30 -2.21 -4.91 -4.52
N THR A 31 -3.38 -5.53 -4.64
CA THR A 31 -4.49 -5.00 -5.42
C THR A 31 -5.61 -4.56 -4.50
N LEU A 32 -6.04 -3.30 -4.62
CA LEU A 32 -7.21 -2.76 -3.94
C LEU A 32 -8.34 -2.51 -4.94
N GLU A 33 -9.49 -3.12 -4.67
CA GLU A 33 -10.74 -2.85 -5.37
C GLU A 33 -11.78 -2.28 -4.41
N ILE A 34 -12.42 -1.19 -4.80
CA ILE A 34 -13.50 -0.58 -4.03
C ILE A 34 -14.76 -0.61 -4.88
N VAL A 35 -15.84 -1.13 -4.31
CA VAL A 35 -17.15 -1.21 -4.94
C VAL A 35 -18.13 -0.41 -4.08
N ALA A 36 -18.74 0.61 -4.67
CA ALA A 36 -19.80 1.38 -4.05
C ALA A 36 -20.90 1.63 -5.08
N GLN A 37 -22.16 1.66 -4.63
CA GLN A 37 -23.32 1.84 -5.52
C GLN A 37 -23.34 0.81 -6.67
N ASP A 38 -22.98 -0.44 -6.37
CA ASP A 38 -22.88 -1.57 -7.32
C ASP A 38 -21.92 -1.33 -8.50
N GLN A 39 -20.98 -0.39 -8.37
CA GLN A 39 -19.96 -0.09 -9.36
C GLN A 39 -18.56 -0.13 -8.75
N ILE A 40 -17.59 -0.61 -9.51
CA ILE A 40 -16.17 -0.48 -9.13
C ILE A 40 -15.80 1.00 -9.22
N THR A 41 -15.50 1.62 -8.08
CA THR A 41 -15.10 3.03 -8.00
C THR A 41 -13.59 3.20 -7.97
N LEU A 42 -12.84 2.16 -7.61
CA LEU A 42 -11.38 2.13 -7.67
C LEU A 42 -10.87 0.72 -7.98
N THR A 43 -9.87 0.64 -8.84
CA THR A 43 -8.94 -0.50 -8.95
C THR A 43 -7.52 0.05 -8.94
N SER A 44 -6.72 -0.34 -7.95
CA SER A 44 -5.31 0.06 -7.83
C SER A 44 -4.45 -1.18 -7.66
N VAL A 45 -3.33 -1.23 -8.37
CA VAL A 45 -2.31 -2.29 -8.24
C VAL A 45 -1.00 -1.60 -7.85
N THR A 46 -0.46 -1.97 -6.70
CA THR A 46 0.80 -1.42 -6.17
C THR A 46 1.68 -2.54 -5.61
N GLN A 47 2.89 -2.18 -5.18
CA GLN A 47 3.72 -3.01 -4.32
C GLN A 47 3.52 -2.57 -2.87
N ALA A 48 3.45 -3.54 -1.97
CA ALA A 48 3.43 -3.33 -0.53
C ALA A 48 4.59 -4.11 0.10
N ALA A 49 5.18 -3.59 1.17
CA ALA A 49 6.15 -4.36 1.94
C ALA A 49 5.49 -5.64 2.47
N LYS A 50 6.19 -6.76 2.35
CA LYS A 50 5.72 -8.05 2.84
C LYS A 50 5.52 -7.99 4.36
N GLY A 51 4.40 -8.55 4.83
CA GLY A 51 4.05 -8.59 6.25
C GLY A 51 3.28 -7.37 6.76
N LEU A 52 3.00 -6.36 5.90
CA LEU A 52 2.04 -5.31 6.23
C LEU A 52 0.64 -5.91 6.42
N ASN A 53 -0.13 -5.33 7.34
CA ASN A 53 -1.56 -5.66 7.40
C ASN A 53 -2.37 -4.88 6.35
N ALA A 54 -3.59 -5.32 6.06
CA ALA A 54 -4.39 -4.71 5.01
C ALA A 54 -4.81 -3.28 5.34
N ILE A 55 -4.99 -2.89 6.61
CA ILE A 55 -5.25 -1.48 6.97
C ILE A 55 -4.08 -0.58 6.57
N GLU A 56 -2.85 -0.99 6.88
CA GLU A 56 -1.65 -0.25 6.51
C GLU A 56 -1.51 -0.17 4.98
N ALA A 57 -1.75 -1.28 4.28
CA ALA A 57 -1.67 -1.33 2.82
C ALA A 57 -2.74 -0.45 2.15
N ILE A 58 -4.00 -0.49 2.62
CA ILE A 58 -5.09 0.35 2.10
C ILE A 58 -4.79 1.84 2.31
N ASN A 59 -4.25 2.21 3.48
CA ASN A 59 -3.94 3.59 3.82
C ASN A 59 -2.82 4.21 2.96
N GLN A 60 -2.03 3.38 2.27
CA GLN A 60 -1.06 3.85 1.27
C GLN A 60 -1.71 4.21 -0.08
N VAL A 61 -2.91 3.67 -0.36
CA VAL A 61 -3.59 3.81 -1.65
C VAL A 61 -4.71 4.84 -1.59
N ILE A 62 -5.46 4.90 -0.49
CA ILE A 62 -6.63 5.76 -0.37
C ILE A 62 -6.80 6.28 1.05
N ILE A 63 -7.35 7.49 1.18
CA ILE A 63 -7.76 8.04 2.47
C ILE A 63 -8.85 7.14 3.05
N MET A 64 -8.62 6.68 4.27
CA MET A 64 -9.48 5.76 4.99
C MET A 64 -9.91 6.35 6.33
N GLY A 65 -11.20 6.27 6.63
CA GLY A 65 -11.72 6.51 7.96
C GLY A 65 -11.86 5.20 8.72
N ILE A 66 -11.35 5.18 9.95
CA ILE A 66 -11.47 4.04 10.87
C ILE A 66 -12.20 4.45 12.15
N LYS A 67 -12.87 3.49 12.75
CA LYS A 67 -13.47 3.60 14.08
C LYS A 67 -13.00 2.42 14.92
N ASP A 68 -12.42 2.71 16.08
CA ASP A 68 -12.04 1.66 17.01
C ASP A 68 -13.28 0.99 17.61
N THR A 69 -13.23 -0.33 17.70
CA THR A 69 -14.26 -1.18 18.32
C THR A 69 -13.59 -2.20 19.24
N ASP A 70 -14.40 -2.89 20.05
CA ASP A 70 -13.90 -3.98 20.91
C ASP A 70 -13.30 -5.15 20.12
N TRP A 71 -13.56 -5.23 18.81
CA TRP A 71 -13.04 -6.25 17.88
C TRP A 71 -11.93 -5.72 16.97
N GLY A 72 -11.42 -4.51 17.23
CA GLY A 72 -10.41 -3.85 16.41
C GLY A 72 -10.95 -2.70 15.55
N PRO A 73 -10.09 -2.08 14.74
CA PRO A 73 -10.43 -0.94 13.90
C PRO A 73 -11.34 -1.38 12.74
N MET A 74 -12.53 -0.78 12.70
CA MET A 74 -13.50 -0.94 11.63
C MET A 74 -13.33 0.15 10.58
N ILE A 75 -13.28 -0.22 9.30
CA ILE A 75 -13.29 0.74 8.18
C ILE A 75 -14.70 1.33 8.04
N VAL A 76 -14.82 2.65 8.21
CA VAL A 76 -16.09 3.37 8.12
C VAL A 76 -16.17 4.29 6.89
N SER A 77 -15.04 4.65 6.29
CA SER A 77 -15.04 5.40 5.03
C SER A 77 -13.82 5.11 4.16
N LEU A 78 -14.00 5.21 2.86
CA LEU A 78 -12.94 5.08 1.85
C LEU A 78 -13.11 6.17 0.80
N GLY A 79 -12.06 6.96 0.55
CA GLY A 79 -12.09 7.98 -0.50
C GLY A 79 -13.18 9.05 -0.33
N GLY A 80 -13.59 9.32 0.91
CA GLY A 80 -14.68 10.24 1.23
C GLY A 80 -16.09 9.63 1.15
N VAL A 81 -16.23 8.35 0.80
CA VAL A 81 -17.51 7.63 0.86
C VAL A 81 -17.66 6.99 2.23
N GLU A 82 -18.60 7.48 3.02
CA GLU A 82 -18.90 7.00 4.36
C GLU A 82 -19.98 5.90 4.33
N ALA A 83 -19.79 4.86 5.13
CA ALA A 83 -20.83 3.89 5.43
C ALA A 83 -21.81 4.51 6.44
N VAL A 84 -23.06 4.70 6.02
CA VAL A 84 -24.12 5.35 6.80
C VAL A 84 -25.31 4.43 7.02
N GLY A 85 -26.06 4.65 8.10
CA GLY A 85 -27.26 3.86 8.42
C GLY A 85 -26.93 2.39 8.67
N ASN A 86 -27.53 1.49 7.88
CA ASN A 86 -27.31 0.05 7.94
C ASN A 86 -26.26 -0.45 6.93
N THR A 87 -25.42 0.44 6.40
CA THR A 87 -24.35 0.05 5.48
C THR A 87 -23.01 -0.13 6.17
N TYR A 88 -22.14 -0.94 5.57
CA TYR A 88 -20.78 -1.21 6.02
C TYR A 88 -19.89 -1.61 4.84
N TRP A 89 -18.58 -1.50 5.02
CA TRP A 89 -17.60 -1.98 4.05
C TRP A 89 -17.30 -3.45 4.28
N ALA A 90 -17.91 -4.33 3.47
CA ALA A 90 -17.66 -5.77 3.51
C ALA A 90 -16.28 -6.08 2.92
N LEU A 91 -15.46 -6.81 3.68
CA LEU A 91 -14.10 -7.17 3.31
C LEU A 91 -14.06 -8.52 2.60
N PHE A 92 -13.43 -8.56 1.44
CA PHE A 92 -13.08 -9.77 0.71
C PHE A 92 -11.57 -9.83 0.50
N VAL A 93 -10.99 -11.02 0.70
CA VAL A 93 -9.57 -11.30 0.50
C VAL A 93 -9.47 -12.39 -0.57
N ASN A 94 -8.76 -12.11 -1.65
CA ASN A 94 -8.56 -13.04 -2.77
C ASN A 94 -9.87 -13.65 -3.32
N GLY A 95 -10.96 -12.86 -3.29
CA GLY A 95 -12.27 -13.25 -3.80
C GLY A 95 -13.22 -13.89 -2.77
N GLU A 96 -12.74 -14.21 -1.57
CA GLU A 96 -13.55 -14.80 -0.50
C GLU A 96 -13.90 -13.76 0.58
N MET A 97 -15.09 -13.86 1.17
CA MET A 97 -15.48 -12.97 2.27
C MET A 97 -14.60 -13.25 3.50
N SER A 98 -14.01 -12.20 4.06
CA SER A 98 -13.13 -12.34 5.22
C SER A 98 -13.94 -12.59 6.49
N MET A 99 -13.45 -13.51 7.32
CA MET A 99 -13.99 -13.77 8.66
C MET A 99 -13.28 -12.94 9.76
N VAL A 100 -12.25 -12.19 9.39
CA VAL A 100 -11.46 -11.32 10.28
C VAL A 100 -11.45 -9.89 9.74
N GLY A 101 -11.11 -8.92 10.60
CA GLY A 101 -10.96 -7.53 10.22
C GLY A 101 -9.73 -7.30 9.33
N ALA A 102 -9.68 -6.15 8.65
CA ALA A 102 -8.55 -5.81 7.77
C ALA A 102 -7.21 -5.68 8.51
N GLN A 103 -7.23 -5.39 9.82
CA GLN A 103 -6.00 -5.37 10.63
C GLN A 103 -5.36 -6.75 10.77
N ASP A 104 -6.13 -7.83 10.69
CA ASP A 104 -5.63 -9.20 10.89
C ASP A 104 -5.27 -9.89 9.56
N VAL A 105 -5.50 -9.24 8.43
CA VAL A 105 -5.11 -9.75 7.11
C VAL A 105 -3.69 -9.29 6.80
N ILE A 106 -2.75 -10.23 6.74
CA ILE A 106 -1.33 -9.96 6.50
C ILE A 106 -0.96 -10.24 5.04
N LEU A 107 -0.27 -9.30 4.40
CA LEU A 107 0.19 -9.39 3.01
C LEU A 107 1.54 -10.13 2.94
N ASP A 108 1.51 -11.44 3.11
CA ASP A 108 2.70 -12.30 2.97
C ASP A 108 2.96 -12.79 1.54
N THR A 109 1.93 -12.71 0.70
CA THR A 109 1.96 -13.02 -0.73
C THR A 109 1.17 -11.98 -1.50
N ASP A 110 1.18 -12.07 -2.83
CA ASP A 110 0.29 -11.27 -3.67
C ASP A 110 -1.16 -11.41 -3.19
N THR A 111 -1.81 -10.27 -2.97
CA THR A 111 -3.11 -10.22 -2.29
C THR A 111 -4.03 -9.22 -2.96
N ILE A 112 -5.26 -9.64 -3.21
CA ILE A 112 -6.36 -8.79 -3.66
C ILE A 112 -7.28 -8.53 -2.48
N ILE A 113 -7.46 -7.27 -2.13
CA ILE A 113 -8.47 -6.82 -1.17
C ILE A 113 -9.58 -6.12 -1.94
N ARG A 114 -10.81 -6.60 -1.75
CA ARG A 114 -12.01 -5.94 -2.27
C ARG A 114 -12.89 -5.47 -1.11
N LEU A 115 -13.23 -4.20 -1.10
CA LEU A 115 -14.15 -3.59 -0.14
C LEU A 115 -15.44 -3.20 -0.85
N ILE A 116 -16.56 -3.79 -0.42
CA ILE A 116 -17.88 -3.58 -1.03
C ILE A 116 -18.79 -2.88 -0.03
N LEU A 117 -19.26 -1.67 -0.35
CA LEU A 117 -20.26 -0.99 0.46
C LEU A 117 -21.59 -1.75 0.36
N THR A 118 -21.98 -2.39 1.45
CA THR A 118 -23.10 -3.34 1.52
C THR A 118 -24.06 -2.92 2.63
N ALA A 119 -25.36 -3.20 2.50
CA ALA A 119 -26.35 -3.02 3.56
C ALA A 119 -26.68 -4.36 4.26
N PHE A 120 -27.01 -4.31 5.55
CA PHE A 120 -27.58 -5.45 6.30
C PHE A 120 -29.07 -5.28 6.60
#